data_AF-A0A2V8VPK0-F1
#
_entry.id   AF-A0A2V8VPK0-F1
#
_cell.length_a   1.000
_cell.length_b   1.000
_cell.length_c   1.000
_cell.angle_alpha   90.00
_cell.angle_beta   90.00
_cell.angle_gamma   90.00
#
_symmetry.space_group_name_H-M   'P 1'
#
loop_
_entity.id
_entity.type
_entity.pdbx_description
1 polymer ?
#
loop_
_entity_poly.entity_id
_entity_poly.type
_entity_poly.pdbx_seq_one_letter_code
_entity_poly.pdbx_strand_id
1 'polypeptide(L)'
;MRAASRLDLQAPPEAAPLPAAPPASFEGIQLGPGTAHVPAELLETPLENDRRRVMDDLAAFLLDRHLRRLVTMRNPLELRLARLLGRFEKSSGHLELGFSRMSDYVTERLGISVRRMVDLLKMDRRLEELPRSAEVFASGQITASQLRALLRVVTPEREGEWLEKAARLNVRLLEREVRSAVAAENGAGSADDAVTASRQAAGDLPDDEDAEPGQVVSFECPAALRERWRWAVELCRRSAGAPEPVWRCAEYIAADYLSGVPDLPSILARACAREGQAFGPDAALSGECSRLESCDPDDDGVDLFEAVLRGYEEESGPRGWAPHAAGLRVVLPDSVRDDPDDSPRVLDRKMRSLVASRQGLAWEQGRLLSTFSRRGLHRVLGFLSFGRYCKERLGLGIRRARQLIALDRRLLGLPGLEAAYRHGEISWVKAAAVASVADTVSERD
;
A
#
# COMPACT_ATOMS: atom_id res chain seq x y z
N MET A 1 -53.51 -20.27 -7.18
CA MET A 1 -53.68 -18.86 -7.63
C MET A 1 -53.06 -17.92 -6.61
N ARG A 2 -51.75 -17.66 -6.71
CA ARG A 2 -51.07 -16.56 -6.00
C ARG A 2 -50.15 -15.90 -7.01
N ALA A 3 -50.41 -14.62 -7.26
CA ALA A 3 -49.76 -13.80 -8.26
C ALA A 3 -48.29 -13.55 -7.87
N ALA A 4 -47.37 -13.96 -8.73
CA ALA A 4 -45.97 -13.55 -8.69
C ALA A 4 -45.89 -12.12 -9.23
N SER A 5 -45.57 -11.15 -8.37
CA SER A 5 -45.24 -9.80 -8.80
C SER A 5 -43.83 -9.85 -9.41
N ARG A 6 -43.76 -9.68 -10.73
CA ARG A 6 -42.52 -9.37 -11.46
C ARG A 6 -42.07 -7.99 -11.00
N LEU A 7 -40.99 -7.94 -10.21
CA LEU A 7 -40.19 -6.73 -10.08
C LEU A 7 -39.41 -6.61 -11.39
N ASP A 8 -39.77 -5.62 -12.20
CA ASP A 8 -39.08 -5.25 -13.42
C ASP A 8 -37.60 -5.01 -13.13
N LEU A 9 -36.74 -5.84 -13.72
CA LEU A 9 -35.31 -5.61 -13.85
C LEU A 9 -35.11 -4.41 -14.78
N GLN A 10 -35.06 -3.21 -14.20
CA GLN A 10 -34.63 -2.00 -14.89
C GLN A 10 -33.19 -2.21 -15.37
N ALA A 11 -32.94 -1.90 -16.64
CA ALA A 11 -31.62 -1.98 -17.27
C ALA A 11 -30.56 -1.24 -16.43
N PRO A 12 -29.30 -1.73 -16.41
CA PRO A 12 -28.23 -1.10 -15.64
C PRO A 12 -28.12 0.39 -16.02
N PRO A 13 -27.97 1.31 -15.04
CA PRO A 13 -27.91 2.73 -15.33
C PRO A 13 -26.72 3.00 -16.25
N GLU A 14 -26.99 3.68 -17.37
CA GLU A 14 -26.00 4.16 -18.33
C GLU A 14 -24.87 4.89 -17.56
N ALA A 15 -23.63 4.45 -17.77
CA ALA A 15 -22.49 4.89 -16.98
C ALA A 15 -22.38 6.42 -17.02
N ALA A 16 -22.57 7.06 -15.86
CA ALA A 16 -22.39 8.49 -15.73
C ALA A 16 -20.97 8.86 -16.23
N PRO A 17 -20.83 9.85 -17.12
CA PRO A 17 -19.52 10.33 -17.53
C PRO A 17 -18.71 10.75 -16.30
N LEU A 18 -17.38 10.63 -16.39
CA LEU A 18 -16.47 11.11 -15.35
C LEU A 18 -16.93 12.49 -14.87
N PRO A 19 -17.16 12.69 -13.56
CA PRO A 19 -17.62 13.97 -13.07
C PRO A 19 -16.62 15.04 -13.47
N ALA A 20 -17.12 16.09 -14.12
CA ALA A 20 -16.31 17.20 -14.56
C ALA A 20 -15.50 17.76 -13.37
N ALA A 21 -14.28 18.23 -13.65
CA ALA A 21 -13.48 18.93 -12.67
C ALA A 21 -14.35 20.04 -12.02
N PRO A 22 -14.26 20.22 -10.68
CA PRO A 22 -15.10 21.17 -9.97
C PRO A 22 -14.94 22.58 -10.54
N PRO A 23 -16.00 23.40 -10.52
CA PRO A 23 -15.94 24.76 -11.04
C PRO A 23 -14.83 25.56 -10.34
N ALA A 24 -14.23 26.52 -11.07
CA ALA A 24 -13.12 27.33 -10.58
C ALA A 24 -13.40 28.09 -9.28
N SER A 25 -14.69 28.27 -8.93
CA SER A 25 -15.21 28.93 -7.72
C SER A 25 -15.19 28.05 -6.46
N PHE A 26 -14.84 26.77 -6.54
CA PHE A 26 -14.65 25.94 -5.35
C PHE A 26 -13.35 26.35 -4.66
N GLU A 27 -13.43 26.88 -3.44
CA GLU A 27 -12.26 27.08 -2.58
C GLU A 27 -11.58 25.72 -2.40
N GLY A 28 -10.48 25.52 -3.12
CA GLY A 28 -9.76 24.26 -3.10
C GLY A 28 -9.20 23.98 -1.72
N ILE A 29 -9.00 22.69 -1.42
CA ILE A 29 -8.42 22.29 -0.14
C ILE A 29 -6.95 22.70 -0.17
N GLN A 30 -6.62 23.69 0.64
CA GLN A 30 -5.25 24.14 0.83
C GLN A 30 -4.49 23.06 1.59
N LEU A 31 -3.45 22.50 0.98
CA LEU A 31 -2.49 21.65 1.69
C LEU A 31 -1.44 22.53 2.36
N GLY A 32 -0.91 22.11 3.50
CA GLY A 32 0.22 22.77 4.14
C GLY A 32 0.73 21.95 5.31
N PRO A 33 2.03 22.06 5.67
CA PRO A 33 2.56 21.36 6.83
C PRO A 33 1.79 21.77 8.08
N GLY A 34 1.37 20.80 8.90
CA GLY A 34 0.59 21.02 10.12
C GLY A 34 -0.89 21.38 9.92
N THR A 35 -1.39 21.51 8.68
CA THR A 35 -2.80 21.79 8.42
C THR A 35 -3.64 20.54 8.68
N ALA A 36 -4.65 20.64 9.54
CA ALA A 36 -5.57 19.52 9.80
C ALA A 36 -6.61 19.41 8.68
N HIS A 37 -6.81 18.22 8.13
CA HIS A 37 -7.79 17.97 7.06
C HIS A 37 -8.95 17.06 7.49
N VAL A 38 -8.84 16.50 8.69
CA VAL A 38 -9.87 15.75 9.39
C VAL A 38 -10.29 16.53 10.65
N PRO A 39 -11.60 16.65 10.93
CA PRO A 39 -12.09 17.26 12.18
C PRO A 39 -11.44 16.63 13.41
N ALA A 40 -11.09 17.44 14.41
CA ALA A 40 -10.37 16.99 15.60
C ALA A 40 -11.13 15.88 16.34
N GLU A 41 -12.46 15.92 16.35
CA GLU A 41 -13.34 14.95 16.99
C GLU A 41 -13.22 13.55 16.39
N LEU A 42 -12.84 13.44 15.11
CA LEU A 42 -12.59 12.15 14.44
C LEU A 42 -11.15 11.66 14.65
N LEU A 43 -10.24 12.54 15.05
CA LEU A 43 -8.84 12.24 15.34
C LEU A 43 -8.62 11.90 16.82
N GLU A 44 -9.52 12.33 17.70
CA GLU A 44 -9.55 11.90 19.10
C GLU A 44 -9.83 10.39 19.17
N THR A 45 -8.92 9.64 19.81
CA THR A 45 -9.18 8.24 20.14
C THR A 45 -10.40 8.17 21.07
N PRO A 46 -11.52 7.54 20.68
CA PRO A 46 -12.63 7.36 21.59
C PRO A 46 -12.16 6.43 22.71
N LEU A 47 -12.12 6.95 23.95
CA LEU A 47 -11.85 6.19 25.16
C LEU A 47 -12.78 4.97 25.19
N GLU A 48 -12.25 3.84 25.65
CA GLU A 48 -12.82 2.48 25.62
C GLU A 48 -14.23 2.31 26.24
N ASN A 49 -14.84 3.39 26.74
CA ASN A 49 -16.02 3.36 27.58
C ASN A 49 -17.32 3.84 26.92
N ASP A 50 -17.33 4.35 25.68
CA ASP A 50 -18.58 4.79 25.07
C ASP A 50 -19.33 3.63 24.39
N ARG A 51 -19.78 2.68 25.22
CA ARG A 51 -20.71 1.60 24.88
C ARG A 51 -22.12 2.14 24.63
N ARG A 52 -22.28 2.97 23.60
CA ARG A 52 -23.55 3.05 22.87
C ARG A 52 -23.22 2.75 21.43
N ARG A 53 -24.02 1.87 20.81
CA ARG A 53 -24.06 1.57 19.37
C ARG A 53 -24.43 2.84 18.57
N VAL A 54 -23.63 3.89 18.69
CA VAL A 54 -23.77 5.12 17.93
C VAL A 54 -23.33 4.77 16.50
N MET A 55 -24.33 4.35 15.71
CA MET A 55 -24.33 4.26 14.26
C MET A 55 -22.99 3.82 13.66
N ASP A 56 -22.57 2.56 13.88
CA ASP A 56 -21.38 1.99 13.23
C ASP A 56 -21.44 2.18 11.69
N ASP A 57 -22.65 2.19 11.11
CA ASP A 57 -22.90 2.54 9.71
C ASP A 57 -22.47 3.97 9.37
N LEU A 58 -22.84 4.95 10.20
CA LEU A 58 -22.46 6.35 10.02
C LEU A 58 -20.96 6.53 10.24
N ALA A 59 -20.40 5.91 11.29
CA ALA A 59 -18.96 5.95 11.57
C ALA A 59 -18.16 5.33 10.42
N ALA A 60 -18.61 4.18 9.89
CA ALA A 60 -17.98 3.52 8.76
C ALA A 60 -17.99 4.41 7.51
N PHE A 61 -19.13 5.04 7.21
CA PHE A 61 -19.25 5.94 6.05
C PHE A 61 -18.41 7.20 6.20
N LEU A 62 -18.43 7.85 7.37
CA LEU A 62 -17.65 9.07 7.63
C LEU A 62 -16.15 8.79 7.57
N LEU A 63 -15.68 7.76 8.27
CA LEU A 63 -14.27 7.41 8.26
C LEU A 63 -13.80 6.94 6.88
N ASP A 64 -14.61 6.17 6.15
CA ASP A 64 -14.30 5.79 4.77
C ASP A 64 -14.16 7.02 3.85
N ARG A 65 -15.07 7.99 3.96
CA ARG A 65 -15.00 9.23 3.18
C ARG A 65 -13.71 9.98 3.46
N HIS A 66 -13.33 10.15 4.73
CA HIS A 66 -12.09 10.83 5.10
C HIS A 66 -10.85 10.05 4.66
N LEU A 67 -10.82 8.73 4.84
CA LEU A 67 -9.72 7.88 4.38
C LEU A 67 -9.51 7.98 2.87
N ARG A 68 -10.59 7.89 2.08
CA ARG A 68 -10.50 8.08 0.62
C ARG A 68 -10.00 9.47 0.24
N ARG A 69 -10.48 10.51 0.94
CA ARG A 69 -10.03 11.89 0.72
C ARG A 69 -8.53 12.04 1.00
N LEU A 70 -8.04 11.54 2.13
CA LEU A 70 -6.62 11.59 2.49
C LEU A 70 -5.72 10.88 1.46
N VAL A 71 -6.16 9.72 0.96
CA VAL A 71 -5.45 9.01 -0.12
C VAL A 71 -5.33 9.90 -1.35
N THR A 72 -6.42 10.53 -1.79
CA THR A 72 -6.41 11.38 -2.99
C THR A 72 -5.66 12.70 -2.80
N MET A 73 -5.67 13.27 -1.59
CA MET A 73 -4.93 14.48 -1.26
C MET A 73 -3.41 14.32 -1.38
N ARG A 74 -2.92 13.08 -1.28
CA ARG A 74 -1.51 12.76 -1.45
C ARG A 74 -1.04 12.87 -2.91
N ASN A 75 -1.91 12.60 -3.88
CA ASN A 75 -1.55 12.55 -5.29
C ASN A 75 -0.82 13.80 -5.83
N PRO A 76 -1.36 15.04 -5.65
CA PRO A 76 -0.68 16.24 -6.13
C PRO A 76 0.66 16.50 -5.40
N LEU A 77 0.80 16.05 -4.14
CA LEU A 77 2.08 16.11 -3.43
C LEU A 77 3.12 15.19 -4.08
N GLU A 78 2.73 13.95 -4.41
CA GLU A 78 3.62 12.99 -5.09
C GLU A 78 4.04 13.49 -6.47
N LEU A 79 3.09 13.98 -7.26
CA LEU A 79 3.38 14.54 -8.58
C LEU A 79 4.33 15.73 -8.49
N ARG A 80 4.11 16.64 -7.53
CA ARG A 80 5.00 17.78 -7.33
C ARG A 80 6.38 17.34 -6.87
N LEU A 81 6.46 16.41 -5.92
CA LEU A 81 7.71 15.88 -5.41
C LEU A 81 8.53 15.22 -6.52
N ALA A 82 7.88 14.41 -7.37
CA ALA A 82 8.51 13.76 -8.52
C ALA A 82 9.13 14.76 -9.50
N ARG A 83 8.38 15.81 -9.88
CA ARG A 83 8.87 16.88 -10.77
C ARG A 83 10.06 17.63 -10.19
N LEU A 84 9.97 18.05 -8.93
CA LEU A 84 11.07 18.76 -8.26
C LEU A 84 12.31 17.87 -8.14
N LEU A 85 12.13 16.57 -7.87
CA LEU A 85 13.20 15.60 -7.79
C LEU A 85 13.86 15.38 -9.17
N GLY A 86 13.07 15.30 -10.25
CA GLY A 86 13.57 15.21 -11.62
C GLY A 86 14.38 16.44 -12.05
N ARG A 87 13.94 17.65 -11.69
CA ARG A 87 14.73 18.88 -11.91
C ARG A 87 16.03 18.88 -11.11
N PHE A 88 15.95 18.49 -9.84
CA PHE A 88 17.10 18.45 -8.95
C PHE A 88 18.14 17.38 -9.37
N GLU A 89 17.69 16.27 -9.95
CA GLU A 89 18.55 15.26 -10.60
C GLU A 89 19.28 15.87 -11.81
N LYS A 90 18.56 16.53 -12.72
CA LYS A 90 19.13 17.16 -13.93
C LYS A 90 20.17 18.23 -13.60
N SER A 91 19.98 18.98 -12.52
CA SER A 91 20.93 20.04 -12.10
C SER A 91 22.07 19.54 -11.22
N SER A 92 22.16 18.23 -10.92
CA SER A 92 23.09 17.69 -9.91
C SER A 92 23.06 18.44 -8.58
N GLY A 93 21.88 18.90 -8.16
CA GLY A 93 21.73 19.86 -7.05
C GLY A 93 22.24 19.35 -5.70
N HIS A 94 22.40 18.04 -5.54
CA HIS A 94 22.95 17.40 -4.34
C HIS A 94 24.40 17.82 -4.07
N LEU A 95 25.21 18.04 -5.12
CA LEU A 95 26.60 18.46 -5.00
C LEU A 95 26.72 19.85 -4.38
N GLU A 96 25.88 20.80 -4.80
CA GLU A 96 25.83 22.16 -4.24
C GLU A 96 25.36 22.20 -2.78
N LEU A 97 24.62 21.18 -2.37
CA LEU A 97 24.19 20.98 -0.99
C LEU A 97 25.23 20.22 -0.14
N GLY A 98 26.36 19.82 -0.73
CA GLY A 98 27.45 19.13 -0.04
C GLY A 98 27.28 17.62 0.08
N PHE A 99 26.32 17.02 -0.62
CA PHE A 99 26.15 15.57 -0.67
C PHE A 99 26.97 14.99 -1.83
N SER A 100 27.69 13.90 -1.59
CA SER A 100 28.49 13.21 -2.61
C SER A 100 27.62 12.43 -3.60
N ARG A 101 26.45 11.93 -3.16
CA ARG A 101 25.50 11.17 -3.98
C ARG A 101 24.08 11.65 -3.75
N MET A 102 23.26 11.53 -4.80
CA MET A 102 21.82 11.79 -4.73
C MET A 102 21.10 10.87 -3.72
N SER A 103 21.53 9.60 -3.61
CA SER A 103 20.99 8.65 -2.63
C SER A 103 21.14 9.14 -1.19
N ASP A 104 22.27 9.77 -0.89
CA ASP A 104 22.62 10.21 0.47
C ASP A 104 21.78 11.43 0.82
N TYR A 105 21.62 12.36 -0.13
CA TYR A 105 20.69 13.48 0.00
C TYR A 105 19.26 13.00 0.30
N VAL A 106 18.72 12.10 -0.51
CA VAL A 106 17.31 11.67 -0.37
C VAL A 106 17.09 10.87 0.92
N THR A 107 18.04 10.02 1.31
CA THR A 107 17.93 9.20 2.53
C THR A 107 18.09 10.06 3.79
N GLU A 108 19.15 10.87 3.86
CA GLU A 108 19.49 11.62 5.09
C GLU A 108 18.60 12.84 5.28
N ARG A 109 18.30 13.56 4.19
CA ARG A 109 17.66 14.89 4.26
C ARG A 109 16.18 14.87 3.95
N LEU A 110 15.72 13.98 3.05
CA LEU A 110 14.29 13.81 2.77
C LEU A 110 13.67 12.63 3.52
N GLY A 111 14.47 11.72 4.09
CA GLY A 111 13.95 10.54 4.79
C GLY A 111 13.18 9.59 3.87
N ILE A 112 13.53 9.57 2.57
CA ILE A 112 12.91 8.75 1.53
C ILE A 112 13.89 7.65 1.11
N SER A 113 13.37 6.45 0.85
CA SER A 113 14.21 5.34 0.37
C SER A 113 14.71 5.58 -1.06
N VAL A 114 15.89 5.05 -1.39
CA VAL A 114 16.45 5.11 -2.75
C VAL A 114 15.50 4.47 -3.78
N ARG A 115 14.80 3.39 -3.41
CA ARG A 115 13.78 2.78 -4.27
C ARG A 115 12.68 3.77 -4.61
N ARG A 116 12.11 4.42 -3.60
CA ARG A 116 11.05 5.42 -3.79
C ARG A 116 11.52 6.62 -4.61
N MET A 117 12.76 7.06 -4.43
CA MET A 117 13.38 8.08 -5.30
C MET A 117 13.34 7.64 -6.78
N VAL A 118 13.78 6.41 -7.07
CA VAL A 118 13.77 5.86 -8.43
C VAL A 118 12.34 5.76 -8.97
N ASP A 119 11.38 5.33 -8.16
CA ASP A 119 9.97 5.23 -8.57
C ASP A 119 9.36 6.60 -8.89
N LEU A 120 9.67 7.62 -8.10
CA LEU A 120 9.24 9.00 -8.37
C LEU A 120 9.85 9.55 -9.66
N LEU A 121 11.14 9.30 -9.91
CA LEU A 121 11.81 9.72 -11.15
C LEU A 121 11.25 8.99 -12.38
N LYS A 122 10.95 7.69 -12.26
CA LYS A 122 10.27 6.92 -13.32
C LYS A 122 8.86 7.47 -13.59
N MET A 123 8.11 7.77 -12.53
CA MET A 123 6.77 8.36 -12.63
C MET A 123 6.82 9.71 -13.34
N ASP A 124 7.75 10.59 -12.96
CA ASP A 124 7.93 11.92 -13.58
C ASP A 124 8.16 11.81 -15.09
N ARG A 125 9.14 11.00 -15.50
CA ARG A 125 9.48 10.79 -16.93
C ARG A 125 8.32 10.21 -17.72
N ARG A 126 7.58 9.25 -17.16
CA ARG A 126 6.42 8.65 -17.85
C ARG A 126 5.24 9.60 -17.95
N LEU A 127 5.02 10.46 -16.95
CA LEU A 127 3.94 11.43 -16.95
C LEU A 127 4.24 12.67 -17.81
N GLU A 128 5.49 12.90 -18.21
CA GLU A 128 5.87 13.91 -19.20
C GLU A 128 5.20 13.64 -20.56
N GLU A 129 5.06 12.37 -20.93
CA GLU A 129 4.41 11.91 -22.18
C GLU A 129 2.89 11.69 -22.03
N LEU A 130 2.36 11.71 -20.80
CA LEU A 130 0.99 11.32 -20.46
C LEU A 130 0.26 12.42 -19.65
N PRO A 131 -0.01 13.59 -20.28
CA PRO A 131 -0.52 14.76 -19.58
C PRO A 131 -1.93 14.56 -19.02
N ARG A 132 -2.81 13.77 -19.66
CA ARG A 132 -4.17 13.52 -19.14
C ARG A 132 -4.12 12.65 -17.89
N SER A 133 -3.23 11.67 -17.86
CA SER A 133 -3.00 10.80 -16.70
C SER A 133 -2.46 11.61 -15.52
N ALA A 134 -1.55 12.55 -15.78
CA ALA A 134 -1.04 13.47 -14.75
C ALA A 134 -2.17 14.33 -14.16
N GLU A 135 -3.10 14.84 -14.99
CA GLU A 135 -4.23 15.64 -14.55
C GLU A 135 -5.27 14.83 -13.75
N VAL A 136 -5.64 13.66 -14.24
CA VAL A 136 -6.59 12.75 -13.57
C VAL A 136 -6.01 12.27 -12.22
N PHE A 137 -4.71 11.99 -12.17
CA PHE A 137 -4.02 11.68 -10.92
C PHE A 137 -4.00 12.86 -9.95
N ALA A 138 -3.58 14.05 -10.40
CA ALA A 138 -3.48 15.25 -9.57
C ALA A 138 -4.84 15.70 -9.00
N SER A 139 -5.93 15.50 -9.75
CA SER A 139 -7.30 15.80 -9.32
C SER A 139 -7.93 14.73 -8.42
N GLY A 140 -7.21 13.65 -8.12
CA GLY A 140 -7.67 12.60 -7.20
C GLY A 140 -8.69 11.63 -7.79
N GLN A 141 -8.89 11.63 -9.12
CA GLN A 141 -9.84 10.72 -9.78
C GLN A 141 -9.33 9.27 -9.82
N ILE A 142 -8.02 9.08 -9.85
CA ILE A 142 -7.36 7.77 -9.72
C ILE A 142 -6.38 7.75 -8.55
N THR A 143 -6.17 6.58 -7.95
CA THR A 143 -5.16 6.38 -6.90
C THR A 143 -3.75 6.18 -7.46
N ALA A 144 -2.74 6.31 -6.62
CA ALA A 144 -1.35 6.00 -6.99
C ALA A 144 -1.19 4.54 -7.47
N SER A 145 -1.94 3.60 -6.90
CA SER A 145 -1.92 2.20 -7.31
C SER A 145 -2.56 1.99 -8.69
N GLN A 146 -3.68 2.65 -8.97
CA GLN A 146 -4.24 2.68 -10.34
C GLN A 146 -3.26 3.32 -11.32
N LEU A 147 -2.67 4.47 -10.98
CA LEU A 147 -1.68 5.12 -11.84
C LEU A 147 -0.49 4.19 -12.14
N ARG A 148 0.11 3.56 -11.13
CA ARG A 148 1.22 2.61 -11.33
C ARG A 148 0.84 1.46 -12.26
N ALA A 149 -0.36 0.91 -12.14
CA ALA A 149 -0.86 -0.12 -13.05
C ALA A 149 -0.97 0.41 -14.49
N LEU A 150 -1.51 1.62 -14.66
CA LEU A 150 -1.65 2.28 -15.97
C LEU A 150 -0.31 2.56 -16.64
N LEU A 151 0.68 3.09 -15.91
CA LEU A 151 1.98 3.48 -16.48
C LEU A 151 2.73 2.34 -17.17
N ARG A 152 2.36 1.08 -16.91
CA ARG A 152 2.92 -0.13 -17.53
C ARG A 152 2.46 -0.38 -18.96
N VAL A 153 1.29 0.13 -19.36
CA VAL A 153 0.66 -0.21 -20.65
C VAL A 153 0.19 1.01 -21.42
N VAL A 154 -0.03 2.13 -20.73
CA VAL A 154 -0.59 3.33 -21.34
C VAL A 154 0.43 3.96 -22.29
N THR A 155 -0.02 4.17 -23.53
CA THR A 155 0.64 5.01 -24.54
C THR A 155 -0.17 6.29 -24.73
N PRO A 156 0.43 7.37 -25.28
CA PRO A 156 -0.28 8.63 -25.51
C PRO A 156 -1.56 8.49 -26.34
N GLU A 157 -1.58 7.58 -27.30
CA GLU A 157 -2.72 7.34 -28.20
C GLU A 157 -3.89 6.67 -27.48
N ARG A 158 -3.60 5.81 -26.50
CA ARG A 158 -4.59 5.00 -25.77
C ARG A 158 -4.89 5.53 -24.38
N GLU A 159 -4.33 6.69 -24.04
CA GLU A 159 -4.46 7.30 -22.72
C GLU A 159 -5.94 7.49 -22.33
N GLY A 160 -6.78 7.98 -23.25
CA GLY A 160 -8.21 8.17 -23.01
C GLY A 160 -8.94 6.86 -22.67
N GLU A 161 -8.71 5.81 -23.46
CA GLU A 161 -9.36 4.50 -23.28
C GLU A 161 -9.06 3.89 -21.91
N TRP A 162 -7.79 3.97 -21.49
CA TRP A 162 -7.36 3.43 -20.21
C TRP A 162 -7.84 4.25 -19.01
N LEU A 163 -7.95 5.57 -19.15
CA LEU A 163 -8.51 6.43 -18.10
C LEU A 163 -10.02 6.18 -17.92
N GLU A 164 -10.77 5.94 -19.01
CA GLU A 164 -12.18 5.54 -18.92
C GLU A 164 -12.36 4.18 -18.21
N LYS A 165 -11.46 3.23 -18.49
CA LYS A 165 -11.43 1.95 -17.73
C LYS A 165 -11.12 2.20 -16.25
N ALA A 166 -10.09 2.98 -15.94
CA ALA A 166 -9.69 3.27 -14.56
C ALA A 166 -10.77 4.00 -13.75
N ALA A 167 -11.62 4.79 -14.41
CA ALA A 167 -12.78 5.45 -13.80
C ALA A 167 -13.85 4.45 -13.30
N ARG A 168 -14.00 3.33 -14.00
CA ARG A 168 -15.06 2.33 -13.76
C ARG A 168 -14.57 1.12 -12.95
N LEU A 169 -13.26 0.85 -12.99
CA LEU A 169 -12.66 -0.34 -12.40
C LEU A 169 -11.90 -0.03 -11.11
N ASN A 170 -12.06 -0.91 -10.12
CA ASN A 170 -11.18 -0.92 -8.95
C ASN A 170 -9.75 -1.36 -9.33
N VAL A 171 -8.79 -1.18 -8.41
CA VAL A 171 -7.37 -1.50 -8.63
C VAL A 171 -7.18 -2.94 -9.13
N ARG A 172 -7.86 -3.91 -8.53
CA ARG A 172 -7.73 -5.34 -8.85
C ARG A 172 -8.19 -5.65 -10.28
N LEU A 173 -9.34 -5.12 -10.69
CA LEU A 173 -9.88 -5.32 -12.03
C LEU A 173 -9.04 -4.58 -13.07
N LEU A 174 -8.56 -3.38 -12.74
CA LEU A 174 -7.66 -2.63 -13.61
C LEU A 174 -6.32 -3.36 -13.81
N GLU A 175 -5.72 -3.90 -12.75
CA GLU A 175 -4.50 -4.72 -12.83
C GLU A 175 -4.71 -5.98 -13.70
N ARG A 176 -5.91 -6.55 -13.70
CA ARG A 176 -6.24 -7.68 -14.58
C ARG A 176 -6.32 -7.26 -16.05
N GLU A 177 -7.02 -6.17 -16.35
CA GLU A 177 -7.07 -5.61 -17.70
C GLU A 177 -5.67 -5.28 -18.22
N VAL A 178 -4.85 -4.64 -17.38
CA VAL A 178 -3.43 -4.35 -17.65
C VAL A 178 -2.65 -5.63 -17.94
N ARG A 179 -2.78 -6.67 -17.11
CA ARG A 179 -2.11 -7.97 -17.35
C ARG A 179 -2.55 -8.61 -18.66
N SER A 180 -3.84 -8.55 -18.98
CA SER A 180 -4.38 -9.09 -20.23
C SER A 180 -3.85 -8.35 -21.45
N ALA A 181 -3.72 -7.01 -21.38
CA ALA A 181 -3.16 -6.20 -22.44
C ALA A 181 -1.67 -6.50 -22.65
N VAL A 182 -0.90 -6.57 -21.57
CA VAL A 182 0.53 -6.94 -21.61
C VAL A 182 0.73 -8.34 -22.19
N ALA A 183 -0.12 -9.30 -21.82
CA ALA A 183 -0.07 -10.65 -22.39
C ALA A 183 -0.41 -10.67 -23.89
N ALA A 184 -1.37 -9.88 -24.33
CA ALA A 184 -1.72 -9.76 -25.75
C ALA A 184 -0.60 -9.11 -26.59
N GLU A 185 0.11 -8.12 -26.02
CA GLU A 185 1.26 -7.47 -26.66
C GLU A 185 2.50 -8.39 -26.70
N ASN A 186 2.73 -9.17 -25.64
CA ASN A 186 3.86 -10.10 -25.55
C ASN A 186 3.63 -11.43 -26.29
N GLY A 187 2.38 -11.79 -26.59
CA GLY A 187 2.01 -13.01 -27.34
C GLY A 187 2.47 -13.05 -28.80
N ALA A 188 3.23 -12.05 -29.26
CA ALA A 188 3.96 -12.04 -30.53
C ALA A 188 5.44 -12.44 -30.41
N GLY A 189 5.94 -12.74 -29.19
CA GLY A 189 7.30 -13.23 -28.92
C GLY A 189 7.30 -14.54 -28.11
N SER A 190 8.25 -15.43 -28.40
CA SER A 190 8.39 -16.82 -27.92
C SER A 190 8.07 -17.06 -26.43
N ALA A 191 7.43 -18.21 -26.15
CA ALA A 191 6.87 -18.61 -24.86
C ALA A 191 7.90 -18.89 -23.73
N ASP A 192 9.20 -18.92 -24.01
CA ASP A 192 10.25 -19.29 -23.04
C ASP A 192 10.79 -18.09 -22.22
N ASP A 193 10.75 -16.88 -22.77
CA ASP A 193 11.15 -15.65 -22.05
C ASP A 193 10.05 -15.15 -21.09
N ALA A 194 8.81 -15.63 -21.27
CA ALA A 194 7.64 -15.20 -20.51
C ALA A 194 7.67 -15.68 -19.04
N VAL A 195 8.24 -16.84 -18.74
CA VAL A 195 8.31 -17.37 -17.35
C VAL A 195 9.35 -16.60 -16.52
N THR A 196 10.43 -16.14 -17.16
CA THR A 196 11.51 -15.38 -16.52
C THR A 196 11.14 -13.89 -16.36
N ALA A 197 10.50 -13.31 -17.39
CA ALA A 197 9.96 -11.95 -17.33
C ALA A 197 8.76 -11.83 -16.38
N SER A 198 7.91 -12.85 -16.25
CA SER A 198 6.78 -12.85 -15.31
C SER A 198 7.25 -13.00 -13.84
N ARG A 199 8.35 -13.73 -13.58
CA ARG A 199 9.01 -13.76 -12.25
C ARG A 199 9.71 -12.45 -11.90
N GLN A 200 10.30 -11.75 -12.87
CA GLN A 200 10.87 -10.41 -12.67
C GLN A 200 9.79 -9.33 -12.53
N ALA A 201 8.70 -9.41 -13.31
CA ALA A 201 7.56 -8.49 -13.21
C ALA A 201 6.70 -8.70 -11.95
N ALA A 202 6.69 -9.92 -11.39
CA ALA A 202 6.09 -10.20 -10.08
C ALA A 202 6.93 -9.63 -8.91
N GLY A 203 8.22 -9.34 -9.14
CA GLY A 203 9.13 -8.81 -8.14
C GLY A 203 9.15 -7.28 -8.00
N ASP A 204 8.61 -6.52 -8.96
CA ASP A 204 9.06 -5.14 -9.13
C ASP A 204 8.16 -4.02 -8.60
N LEU A 205 6.98 -4.32 -8.03
CA LEU A 205 6.20 -3.29 -7.33
C LEU A 205 5.56 -3.84 -6.05
N PRO A 206 6.31 -3.97 -4.94
CA PRO A 206 5.68 -4.08 -3.64
C PRO A 206 4.82 -2.84 -3.41
N ASP A 207 3.63 -3.07 -2.87
CA ASP A 207 2.59 -2.11 -2.54
C ASP A 207 2.99 -1.12 -1.40
N ASP A 208 4.27 -1.12 -1.01
CA ASP A 208 4.82 -0.38 0.12
C ASP A 208 6.07 0.41 -0.29
N GLU A 209 5.88 1.62 -0.81
CA GLU A 209 6.96 2.58 -1.08
C GLU A 209 7.77 2.96 0.18
N ASP A 210 7.22 2.69 1.37
CA ASP A 210 7.77 3.04 2.69
C ASP A 210 8.14 1.80 3.55
N ALA A 211 8.08 0.56 3.03
CA ALA A 211 8.54 -0.62 3.78
C ALA A 211 10.05 -0.84 3.63
N GLU A 212 10.73 -1.17 4.74
CA GLU A 212 12.10 -1.68 4.71
C GLU A 212 12.20 -2.89 3.76
N PRO A 213 13.30 -3.01 2.98
CA PRO A 213 13.45 -4.04 1.97
C PRO A 213 13.47 -5.44 2.59
N GLY A 214 12.71 -6.37 2.01
CA GLY A 214 12.79 -7.79 2.34
C GLY A 214 12.11 -8.66 1.28
N GLN A 215 12.81 -9.68 0.80
CA GLN A 215 12.26 -10.72 -0.09
C GLN A 215 11.55 -11.79 0.74
N VAL A 216 10.38 -12.25 0.28
CA VAL A 216 9.69 -13.38 0.92
C VAL A 216 10.35 -14.67 0.46
N VAL A 217 10.82 -15.46 1.43
CA VAL A 217 11.36 -16.81 1.21
C VAL A 217 10.41 -17.80 1.87
N SER A 218 9.90 -18.76 1.11
CA SER A 218 9.08 -19.87 1.59
C SER A 218 9.75 -21.19 1.26
N PHE A 219 9.59 -22.19 2.14
CA PHE A 219 10.03 -23.56 1.92
C PHE A 219 9.02 -24.52 2.55
N GLU A 220 8.94 -25.73 2.02
CA GLU A 220 8.09 -26.79 2.58
C GLU A 220 8.61 -27.21 3.96
N CYS A 221 7.70 -27.31 4.92
CA CYS A 221 8.04 -27.54 6.32
C CYS A 221 7.08 -28.56 6.94
N PRO A 222 7.58 -29.74 7.39
CA PRO A 222 6.79 -30.73 8.10
C PRO A 222 6.09 -30.14 9.33
N ALA A 223 4.88 -30.60 9.66
CA ALA A 223 4.07 -30.02 10.73
C ALA A 223 4.79 -29.99 12.10
N ALA A 224 5.57 -31.04 12.40
CA ALA A 224 6.37 -31.09 13.62
C ALA A 224 7.47 -30.00 13.66
N LEU A 225 8.04 -29.66 12.51
CA LEU A 225 9.05 -28.60 12.39
C LEU A 225 8.41 -27.21 12.45
N ARG A 226 7.19 -27.06 11.92
CA ARG A 226 6.41 -25.81 12.02
C ARG A 226 6.08 -25.43 13.47
N GLU A 227 5.70 -26.41 14.30
CA GLU A 227 5.46 -26.18 15.72
C GLU A 227 6.75 -25.78 16.43
N ARG A 228 7.86 -26.51 16.18
CA ARG A 228 9.17 -26.15 16.74
C ARG A 228 9.65 -24.76 16.31
N TRP A 229 9.38 -24.38 15.06
CA TRP A 229 9.67 -23.05 14.54
C TRP A 229 8.91 -21.95 15.28
N ARG A 230 7.60 -22.15 15.54
CA ARG A 230 6.80 -21.20 16.34
C ARG A 230 7.38 -21.01 17.74
N TRP A 231 7.78 -22.11 18.39
CA TRP A 231 8.42 -22.06 19.71
C TRP A 231 9.78 -21.38 19.68
N ALA A 232 10.60 -21.62 18.67
CA ALA A 232 11.91 -20.98 18.51
C ALA A 232 11.79 -19.46 18.31
N VAL A 233 10.84 -19.01 17.49
CA VAL A 233 10.55 -17.59 17.29
C VAL A 233 10.07 -16.93 18.59
N GLU A 234 9.19 -17.60 19.33
CA GLU A 234 8.70 -17.08 20.62
C GLU A 234 9.81 -17.02 21.68
N LEU A 235 10.70 -18.02 21.73
CA LEU A 235 11.85 -18.03 22.63
C LEU A 235 12.82 -16.89 22.29
N CYS A 236 13.11 -16.70 21.00
CA CYS A 236 13.99 -15.64 20.51
C CYS A 236 13.49 -14.23 20.91
N ARG A 237 12.17 -13.99 20.83
CA ARG A 237 11.58 -12.72 21.29
C ARG A 237 11.74 -12.50 22.78
N ARG A 238 11.57 -13.55 23.58
CA ARG A 238 11.74 -13.49 25.04
C ARG A 238 13.19 -13.25 25.42
N SER A 239 14.15 -13.88 24.74
CA SER A 239 15.58 -13.67 24.99
C SER A 239 16.04 -12.27 24.53
N ALA A 240 15.47 -11.75 23.45
CA ALA A 240 15.75 -10.40 22.97
C ALA A 240 15.07 -9.30 23.82
N GLY A 241 14.11 -9.65 24.68
CA GLY A 241 13.35 -8.70 25.50
C GLY A 241 12.37 -7.83 24.70
N ALA A 242 12.14 -8.12 23.42
CA ALA A 242 11.31 -7.33 22.52
C ALA A 242 10.52 -8.23 21.54
N PRO A 243 9.31 -7.81 21.10
CA PRO A 243 8.48 -8.59 20.17
C PRO A 243 8.97 -8.43 18.72
N GLU A 244 10.16 -8.98 18.42
CA GLU A 244 10.81 -8.87 17.13
C GLU A 244 10.02 -9.54 15.98
N PRO A 245 10.09 -8.98 14.75
CA PRO A 245 9.45 -9.59 13.59
C PRO A 245 10.15 -10.90 13.21
N VAL A 246 9.39 -11.85 12.63
CA VAL A 246 9.84 -13.23 12.39
C VAL A 246 11.14 -13.31 11.58
N TRP A 247 11.35 -12.40 10.62
CA TRP A 247 12.57 -12.37 9.82
C TRP A 247 13.83 -12.04 10.65
N ARG A 248 13.70 -11.15 11.63
CA ARG A 248 14.80 -10.78 12.53
C ARG A 248 15.05 -11.85 13.57
N CYS A 249 13.98 -12.51 14.05
CA CYS A 249 14.12 -13.73 14.84
C CYS A 249 14.86 -14.82 14.05
N ALA A 250 14.57 -14.99 12.77
CA ALA A 250 15.27 -15.95 11.91
C ALA A 250 16.76 -15.63 11.78
N GLU A 251 17.11 -14.34 11.65
CA GLU A 251 18.50 -13.88 11.60
C GLU A 251 19.25 -14.17 12.91
N TYR A 252 18.66 -13.85 14.07
CA TYR A 252 19.27 -14.15 15.38
C TYR A 252 19.49 -15.64 15.61
N ILE A 253 18.48 -16.45 15.26
CA ILE A 253 18.57 -17.91 15.39
C ILE A 253 19.68 -18.47 14.47
N ALA A 254 19.79 -17.94 13.24
CA ALA A 254 20.83 -18.37 12.30
C ALA A 254 22.23 -17.95 12.76
N ALA A 255 22.40 -16.73 13.28
CA ALA A 255 23.68 -16.22 13.76
C ALA A 255 24.22 -17.04 14.96
N ASP A 256 23.35 -17.38 15.91
CA ASP A 256 23.69 -18.20 17.07
C ASP A 256 24.12 -19.62 16.66
N TYR A 257 23.35 -20.25 15.76
CA TYR A 257 23.67 -21.59 15.25
C TYR A 257 24.98 -21.62 14.45
N LEU A 258 25.21 -20.64 13.58
CA LEU A 258 26.41 -20.54 12.73
C LEU A 258 27.67 -20.25 13.55
N SER A 259 27.56 -19.55 14.67
CA SER A 259 28.69 -19.35 15.59
C SER A 259 29.22 -20.68 16.16
N GLY A 260 28.39 -21.72 16.22
CA GLY A 260 28.76 -23.06 16.70
C GLY A 260 29.09 -24.08 15.61
N VAL A 261 28.80 -23.80 14.33
CA VAL A 261 28.95 -24.75 13.21
C VAL A 261 29.52 -24.05 11.97
N PRO A 262 30.85 -23.94 11.85
CA PRO A 262 31.47 -23.11 10.81
C PRO A 262 31.47 -23.71 9.38
N ASP A 263 31.15 -25.00 9.19
CA ASP A 263 31.18 -25.70 7.88
C ASP A 263 29.78 -26.18 7.42
N LEU A 264 28.79 -25.29 7.47
CA LEU A 264 27.40 -25.56 7.06
C LEU A 264 27.23 -26.03 5.59
N PRO A 265 27.96 -25.49 4.59
CA PRO A 265 27.78 -25.88 3.18
C PRO A 265 28.02 -27.38 2.93
N SER A 266 29.04 -27.95 3.57
CA SER A 266 29.41 -29.37 3.44
C SER A 266 28.39 -30.32 4.09
N ILE A 267 27.60 -29.83 5.06
CA ILE A 267 26.55 -30.61 5.74
C ILE A 267 25.28 -30.66 4.88
N LEU A 268 24.88 -29.53 4.28
CA LEU A 268 23.70 -29.45 3.42
C LEU A 268 23.87 -30.26 2.12
N ALA A 269 25.06 -30.22 1.52
CA ALA A 269 25.38 -31.03 0.34
C ALA A 269 25.21 -32.55 0.58
N ARG A 270 25.52 -33.02 1.79
CA ARG A 270 25.35 -34.43 2.20
C ARG A 270 23.88 -34.80 2.51
N ALA A 271 23.05 -33.83 2.89
CA ALA A 271 21.62 -34.05 3.13
C ALA A 271 20.83 -34.14 1.82
N CYS A 272 21.07 -33.22 0.87
CA CYS A 272 20.42 -33.25 -0.44
C CYS A 272 20.80 -34.50 -1.26
N ALA A 273 22.02 -35.02 -1.10
CA ALA A 273 22.44 -36.28 -1.72
C ALA A 273 21.71 -37.52 -1.16
N ARG A 274 21.04 -37.42 0.00
CA ARG A 274 20.23 -38.51 0.60
C ARG A 274 18.74 -38.46 0.22
N GLU A 275 18.23 -37.33 -0.26
CA GLU A 275 16.81 -37.12 -0.59
C GLU A 275 16.47 -37.34 -2.08
N GLY A 276 17.35 -37.99 -2.84
CA GLY A 276 17.06 -38.39 -4.22
C GLY A 276 16.40 -39.77 -4.32
N GLN A 277 15.06 -39.87 -4.20
CA GLN A 277 14.23 -40.84 -4.96
C GLN A 277 12.72 -40.65 -4.76
N ALA A 278 12.02 -40.51 -5.89
CA ALA A 278 10.56 -40.42 -6.03
C ALA A 278 9.85 -41.76 -5.75
N PHE A 279 8.64 -41.74 -5.17
CA PHE A 279 7.70 -42.87 -5.25
C PHE A 279 6.24 -42.39 -5.38
N GLY A 280 5.57 -42.98 -6.39
CA GLY A 280 4.18 -42.76 -6.80
C GLY A 280 3.15 -43.59 -6.00
N PRO A 281 1.88 -43.57 -6.46
CA PRO A 281 0.69 -43.76 -5.64
C PRO A 281 0.31 -45.24 -5.42
N ASP A 282 -0.57 -45.44 -4.44
CA ASP A 282 -1.29 -46.67 -4.07
C ASP A 282 -0.54 -47.80 -3.33
N ALA A 283 -0.82 -47.91 -2.02
CA ALA A 283 -1.34 -49.16 -1.44
C ALA A 283 -1.78 -48.94 0.03
N ALA A 284 -3.10 -48.89 0.21
CA ALA A 284 -3.85 -49.49 1.31
C ALA A 284 -3.54 -49.05 2.76
N LEU A 285 -4.36 -48.11 3.26
CA LEU A 285 -5.05 -48.30 4.54
C LEU A 285 -6.53 -47.89 4.41
N SER A 286 -7.34 -48.93 4.23
CA SER A 286 -8.80 -48.97 4.30
C SER A 286 -9.31 -48.64 5.72
N GLY A 287 -10.28 -47.73 5.83
CA GLY A 287 -11.01 -47.45 7.07
C GLY A 287 -11.78 -46.13 7.01
N GLU A 288 -13.06 -46.19 6.64
CA GLU A 288 -13.92 -45.07 6.29
C GLU A 288 -14.19 -44.08 7.44
N CYS A 289 -14.01 -42.79 7.16
CA CYS A 289 -14.92 -41.73 7.59
C CYS A 289 -14.87 -40.58 6.60
N SER A 290 -16.02 -40.31 5.99
CA SER A 290 -16.28 -39.41 4.87
C SER A 290 -15.64 -38.02 5.01
N ARG A 291 -14.60 -37.77 4.19
CA ARG A 291 -14.20 -36.42 3.78
C ARG A 291 -14.65 -36.23 2.34
N LEU A 292 -15.55 -35.29 2.12
CA LEU A 292 -15.80 -34.74 0.79
C LEU A 292 -14.47 -34.24 0.20
N GLU A 293 -14.37 -34.41 -1.11
CA GLU A 293 -13.17 -34.35 -1.92
C GLU A 293 -12.38 -33.06 -1.73
N SER A 294 -11.08 -33.28 -1.63
CA SER A 294 -10.00 -32.33 -1.52
C SER A 294 -9.92 -31.41 -2.73
N CYS A 295 -10.03 -30.09 -2.50
CA CYS A 295 -9.38 -29.11 -3.35
C CYS A 295 -7.85 -29.23 -3.16
N ASP A 296 -7.12 -29.07 -4.25
CA ASP A 296 -5.65 -29.12 -4.33
C ASP A 296 -5.00 -28.17 -3.30
N PRO A 297 -3.90 -28.53 -2.61
CA PRO A 297 -3.28 -27.69 -1.58
C PRO A 297 -2.64 -26.39 -2.11
N ASP A 298 -2.48 -26.28 -3.43
CA ASP A 298 -1.99 -25.09 -4.14
C ASP A 298 -3.10 -24.34 -4.91
N ASP A 299 -4.36 -24.77 -4.80
CA ASP A 299 -5.51 -24.02 -5.30
C ASP A 299 -6.16 -23.25 -4.14
N ASP A 300 -5.89 -21.94 -4.08
CA ASP A 300 -6.29 -21.03 -2.99
C ASP A 300 -7.83 -20.87 -2.80
N GLY A 301 -8.67 -21.72 -3.40
CA GLY A 301 -10.12 -21.57 -3.43
C GLY A 301 -10.56 -20.27 -4.09
N VAL A 302 -9.65 -19.65 -4.84
CA VAL A 302 -9.82 -18.34 -5.46
C VAL A 302 -10.83 -18.46 -6.59
N ASP A 303 -10.89 -19.56 -7.33
CA ASP A 303 -11.72 -19.67 -8.54
C ASP A 303 -13.22 -19.84 -8.29
N LEU A 304 -13.66 -20.65 -7.33
CA LEU A 304 -15.10 -20.83 -7.06
C LEU A 304 -15.70 -19.60 -6.35
N PHE A 305 -14.91 -18.98 -5.46
CA PHE A 305 -15.31 -17.77 -4.73
C PHE A 305 -15.19 -16.51 -5.59
N GLU A 306 -14.18 -16.41 -6.48
CA GLU A 306 -14.12 -15.41 -7.56
C GLU A 306 -15.29 -15.59 -8.53
N ALA A 307 -15.69 -16.81 -8.90
CA ALA A 307 -16.84 -17.02 -9.78
C ALA A 307 -18.17 -16.56 -9.14
N VAL A 308 -18.34 -16.78 -7.83
CA VAL A 308 -19.50 -16.28 -7.07
C VAL A 308 -19.45 -14.76 -6.94
N LEU A 309 -18.31 -14.17 -6.58
CA LEU A 309 -18.14 -12.71 -6.54
C LEU A 309 -18.35 -12.07 -7.92
N ARG A 310 -17.87 -12.70 -8.99
CA ARG A 310 -18.02 -12.29 -10.38
C ARG A 310 -19.48 -12.27 -10.80
N GLY A 311 -20.25 -13.31 -10.48
CA GLY A 311 -21.69 -13.35 -10.74
C GLY A 311 -22.45 -12.23 -10.03
N TYR A 312 -22.07 -11.90 -8.79
CA TYR A 312 -22.69 -10.80 -8.04
C TYR A 312 -22.21 -9.40 -8.47
N GLU A 313 -20.94 -9.24 -8.87
CA GLU A 313 -20.35 -7.98 -9.34
C GLU A 313 -20.83 -7.60 -10.76
N GLU A 314 -21.10 -8.58 -11.62
CA GLU A 314 -21.68 -8.41 -12.96
C GLU A 314 -23.19 -8.04 -12.90
N GLU A 315 -23.95 -8.57 -11.93
CA GLU A 315 -25.39 -8.27 -11.76
C GLU A 315 -25.68 -6.96 -11.01
N SER A 316 -24.82 -6.54 -10.07
CA SER A 316 -25.11 -5.43 -9.13
C SER A 316 -24.03 -4.34 -9.03
N GLY A 317 -22.92 -4.46 -9.78
CA GLY A 317 -21.73 -3.61 -9.59
C GLY A 317 -20.97 -3.93 -8.28
N PRO A 318 -19.72 -3.45 -8.10
CA PRO A 318 -18.96 -3.76 -6.90
C PRO A 318 -19.65 -3.14 -5.68
N ARG A 319 -20.05 -3.96 -4.69
CA ARG A 319 -20.57 -3.43 -3.42
C ARG A 319 -19.55 -2.44 -2.86
N GLY A 320 -19.99 -1.20 -2.67
CA GLY A 320 -19.13 -0.18 -2.08
C GLY A 320 -17.92 0.18 -2.93
N TRP A 321 -17.98 0.13 -4.27
CA TRP A 321 -17.17 1.02 -5.09
C TRP A 321 -17.90 2.35 -5.24
N ALA A 322 -17.26 3.41 -4.78
CA ALA A 322 -17.65 4.79 -4.98
C ALA A 322 -16.36 5.42 -5.52
N PRO A 323 -16.44 6.23 -6.58
CA PRO A 323 -15.28 6.88 -7.14
C PRO A 323 -14.40 7.48 -6.03
N HIS A 324 -13.09 7.31 -6.13
CA HIS A 324 -12.16 8.10 -5.33
C HIS A 324 -12.56 9.57 -5.49
N ALA A 325 -12.69 10.29 -4.37
CA ALA A 325 -13.45 11.55 -4.23
C ALA A 325 -13.33 12.45 -5.48
N ALA A 326 -14.21 12.21 -6.44
CA ALA A 326 -14.01 12.75 -7.76
C ALA A 326 -14.32 14.25 -7.70
N GLY A 327 -13.40 15.05 -8.22
CA GLY A 327 -13.49 16.51 -8.14
C GLY A 327 -12.96 17.13 -6.84
N LEU A 328 -12.05 16.46 -6.13
CA LEU A 328 -11.32 17.10 -5.04
C LEU A 328 -10.23 18.03 -5.61
N ARG A 329 -10.52 19.34 -5.72
CA ARG A 329 -9.49 20.31 -6.11
C ARG A 329 -8.59 20.60 -4.91
N VAL A 330 -7.44 19.97 -4.91
CA VAL A 330 -6.38 20.18 -3.92
C VAL A 330 -5.45 21.26 -4.44
N VAL A 331 -5.25 22.31 -3.65
CA VAL A 331 -4.38 23.43 -3.99
C VAL A 331 -3.11 23.30 -3.15
N LEU A 332 -1.98 23.20 -3.84
CA LEU A 332 -0.67 23.22 -3.20
C LEU A 332 -0.31 24.66 -2.83
N PRO A 333 0.42 24.88 -1.72
CA PRO A 333 0.95 26.20 -1.38
C PRO A 333 1.77 26.82 -2.51
N ASP A 334 1.73 28.15 -2.62
CA ASP A 334 2.61 28.89 -3.52
C ASP A 334 4.10 28.64 -3.20
N SER A 335 4.42 28.34 -1.94
CA SER A 335 5.78 28.03 -1.50
C SER A 335 6.39 26.82 -2.20
N VAL A 336 5.57 25.88 -2.68
CA VAL A 336 6.02 24.69 -3.41
C VAL A 336 5.77 24.79 -4.91
N ARG A 337 5.39 25.98 -5.43
CA ARG A 337 5.16 26.23 -6.86
C ARG A 337 6.38 25.83 -7.69
N ASP A 338 6.16 25.28 -8.88
CA ASP A 338 7.25 24.86 -9.76
C ASP A 338 7.74 26.08 -10.53
N ASP A 339 9.01 26.45 -10.35
CA ASP A 339 9.63 27.60 -10.97
C ASP A 339 10.94 27.16 -11.63
N PRO A 340 11.10 27.31 -12.96
CA PRO A 340 12.29 26.90 -13.69
C PRO A 340 13.60 27.46 -13.13
N ASP A 341 13.55 28.65 -12.52
CA ASP A 341 14.73 29.39 -12.05
C ASP A 341 15.09 29.07 -10.58
N ASP A 342 14.43 28.08 -9.97
CA ASP A 342 14.73 27.64 -8.61
C ASP A 342 16.16 27.09 -8.47
N SER A 343 16.95 27.73 -7.60
CA SER A 343 18.24 27.16 -7.16
C SER A 343 18.06 25.82 -6.42
N PRO A 344 19.08 24.95 -6.36
CA PRO A 344 19.01 23.67 -5.63
C PRO A 344 18.61 23.80 -4.16
N ARG A 345 18.99 24.90 -3.49
CA ARG A 345 18.56 25.20 -2.10
C ARG A 345 17.07 25.50 -1.99
N VAL A 346 16.48 26.12 -3.02
CA VAL A 346 15.03 26.37 -3.07
C VAL A 346 14.30 25.07 -3.35
N LEU A 347 14.74 24.28 -4.34
CA LEU A 347 14.19 22.96 -4.64
C LEU A 347 14.15 22.06 -3.41
N ASP A 348 15.24 22.04 -2.65
CA ASP A 348 15.29 21.30 -1.40
C ASP A 348 14.23 21.75 -0.38
N ARG A 349 14.10 23.06 -0.12
CA ARG A 349 13.12 23.57 0.83
C ARG A 349 11.71 23.18 0.41
N LYS A 350 11.41 23.25 -0.90
CA LYS A 350 10.14 22.81 -1.48
C LYS A 350 9.92 21.31 -1.26
N MET A 351 10.90 20.47 -1.57
CA MET A 351 10.82 19.02 -1.35
C MET A 351 10.60 18.66 0.12
N ARG A 352 11.34 19.28 1.06
CA ARG A 352 11.14 19.05 2.51
C ARG A 352 9.74 19.45 2.97
N SER A 353 9.22 20.58 2.49
CA SER A 353 7.85 21.01 2.80
C SER A 353 6.79 20.04 2.28
N LEU A 354 6.99 19.44 1.10
CA LEU A 354 6.10 18.41 0.55
C LEU A 354 6.16 17.12 1.36
N VAL A 355 7.36 16.69 1.75
CA VAL A 355 7.54 15.51 2.61
C VAL A 355 6.84 15.71 3.95
N ALA A 356 7.01 16.86 4.59
CA ALA A 356 6.32 17.20 5.85
C ALA A 356 4.79 17.18 5.68
N SER A 357 4.26 17.76 4.59
CA SER A 357 2.83 17.73 4.29
C SER A 357 2.31 16.29 4.08
N ARG A 358 3.08 15.45 3.39
CA ARG A 358 2.78 14.02 3.21
C ARG A 358 2.76 13.28 4.54
N GLN A 359 3.68 13.59 5.46
CA GLN A 359 3.71 13.01 6.80
C GLN A 359 2.49 13.41 7.64
N GLY A 360 2.06 14.67 7.57
CA GLY A 360 0.82 15.12 8.21
C GLY A 360 -0.40 14.31 7.76
N LEU A 361 -0.55 14.11 6.44
CA LEU A 361 -1.62 13.25 5.89
C LEU A 361 -1.48 11.78 6.35
N ALA A 362 -0.26 11.26 6.42
CA ALA A 362 -0.01 9.89 6.86
C ALA A 362 -0.34 9.70 8.35
N TRP A 363 -0.09 10.72 9.19
CA TRP A 363 -0.49 10.71 10.59
C TRP A 363 -2.02 10.66 10.73
N GLU A 364 -2.75 11.54 10.05
CA GLU A 364 -4.23 11.52 10.05
C GLU A 364 -4.78 10.18 9.55
N GLN A 365 -4.18 9.65 8.48
CA GLN A 365 -4.54 8.35 7.93
C GLN A 365 -4.31 7.22 8.94
N GLY A 366 -3.18 7.22 9.66
CA GLY A 366 -2.87 6.24 10.70
C GLY A 366 -3.90 6.25 11.84
N ARG A 367 -4.26 7.44 12.32
CA ARG A 367 -5.27 7.63 13.36
C ARG A 367 -6.64 7.10 12.94
N LEU A 368 -7.09 7.46 11.74
CA LEU A 368 -8.37 6.98 11.21
C LEU A 368 -8.36 5.46 10.96
N LEU A 369 -7.28 4.91 10.38
CA LEU A 369 -7.15 3.47 10.16
C LEU A 369 -7.12 2.69 11.49
N SER A 370 -6.54 3.25 12.54
CA SER A 370 -6.47 2.65 13.88
C SER A 370 -7.88 2.49 14.47
N THR A 371 -8.69 3.56 14.43
CA THR A 371 -10.09 3.54 14.86
C THR A 371 -10.95 2.62 13.98
N PHE A 372 -10.81 2.73 12.65
CA PHE A 372 -11.57 1.96 11.68
C PHE A 372 -11.31 0.45 11.78
N SER A 373 -10.04 0.05 11.94
CA SER A 373 -9.62 -1.35 12.09
C SER A 373 -10.07 -1.93 13.44
N ARG A 374 -9.91 -1.16 14.53
CA ARG A 374 -10.32 -1.58 15.89
C ARG A 374 -11.82 -1.86 15.99
N ARG A 375 -12.65 -1.05 15.33
CA ARG A 375 -14.11 -1.19 15.30
C ARG A 375 -14.64 -2.17 14.24
N GLY A 376 -13.77 -2.70 13.37
CA GLY A 376 -14.20 -3.65 12.33
C GLY A 376 -15.13 -3.07 11.26
N LEU A 377 -15.08 -1.74 11.03
CA LEU A 377 -16.04 -1.00 10.20
C LEU A 377 -16.02 -1.42 8.71
N HIS A 378 -14.97 -2.09 8.26
CA HIS A 378 -14.91 -2.69 6.91
C HIS A 378 -16.08 -3.65 6.64
N ARG A 379 -16.54 -4.39 7.67
CA ARG A 379 -17.64 -5.36 7.53
C ARG A 379 -18.98 -4.67 7.27
N VAL A 380 -19.18 -3.52 7.91
CA VAL A 380 -20.37 -2.70 7.75
C VAL A 380 -20.49 -2.18 6.32
N LEU A 381 -19.35 -1.83 5.72
CA LEU A 381 -19.28 -1.44 4.31
C LEU A 381 -19.33 -2.62 3.33
N GLY A 382 -19.47 -3.86 3.83
CA GLY A 382 -19.56 -5.07 3.01
C GLY A 382 -18.23 -5.67 2.57
N PHE A 383 -17.09 -5.20 3.08
CA PHE A 383 -15.79 -5.80 2.79
C PHE A 383 -15.53 -7.03 3.66
N LEU A 384 -15.04 -8.10 3.03
CA LEU A 384 -14.74 -9.37 3.69
C LEU A 384 -13.60 -9.27 4.71
N SER A 385 -12.64 -8.38 4.48
CA SER A 385 -11.52 -8.15 5.39
C SER A 385 -11.04 -6.71 5.31
N PHE A 386 -10.39 -6.25 6.38
CA PHE A 386 -9.69 -4.98 6.40
C PHE A 386 -8.62 -4.89 5.30
N GLY A 387 -7.97 -6.00 4.96
CA GLY A 387 -7.00 -6.07 3.86
C GLY A 387 -7.63 -5.78 2.50
N ARG A 388 -8.80 -6.37 2.21
CA ARG A 388 -9.55 -6.10 0.97
C ARG A 388 -10.04 -4.65 0.93
N TYR A 389 -10.54 -4.13 2.06
CA TYR A 389 -10.87 -2.71 2.17
C TYR A 389 -9.67 -1.82 1.79
N CYS A 390 -8.51 -2.01 2.41
CA CYS A 390 -7.32 -1.21 2.11
C CYS A 390 -6.91 -1.32 0.63
N LYS A 391 -6.84 -2.53 0.07
CA LYS A 391 -6.41 -2.75 -1.31
C LYS A 391 -7.42 -2.21 -2.33
N GLU A 392 -8.69 -2.60 -2.19
CA GLU A 392 -9.72 -2.35 -3.21
C GLU A 392 -10.34 -0.96 -3.09
N ARG A 393 -10.56 -0.46 -1.86
CA ARG A 393 -11.18 0.85 -1.62
C ARG A 393 -10.17 1.99 -1.54
N LEU A 394 -9.02 1.76 -0.89
CA LEU A 394 -8.03 2.80 -0.64
C LEU A 394 -6.83 2.73 -1.58
N GLY A 395 -6.66 1.65 -2.35
CA GLY A 395 -5.44 1.43 -3.13
C GLY A 395 -4.19 1.35 -2.25
N LEU A 396 -4.33 0.96 -0.98
CA LEU A 396 -3.28 0.94 0.03
C LEU A 396 -2.89 -0.50 0.37
N GLY A 397 -1.58 -0.80 0.33
CA GLY A 397 -1.04 -2.07 0.81
C GLY A 397 -1.39 -2.33 2.28
N ILE A 398 -1.77 -3.57 2.60
CA ILE A 398 -2.12 -3.94 3.98
C ILE A 398 -0.94 -3.78 4.96
N ARG A 399 0.30 -3.92 4.49
CA ARG A 399 1.48 -3.72 5.33
C ARG A 399 1.65 -2.23 5.66
N ARG A 400 1.56 -1.31 4.69
CA ARG A 400 1.54 0.14 4.96
C ARG A 400 0.44 0.53 5.92
N ALA A 401 -0.78 0.03 5.74
CA ALA A 401 -1.89 0.28 6.65
C ALA A 401 -1.55 -0.14 8.09
N ARG A 402 -0.95 -1.33 8.27
CA ARG A 402 -0.50 -1.83 9.58
C ARG A 402 0.64 -0.99 10.17
N GLN A 403 1.59 -0.52 9.36
CA GLN A 403 2.68 0.35 9.82
C GLN A 403 2.15 1.70 10.33
N LEU A 404 1.19 2.30 9.61
CA LEU A 404 0.54 3.53 10.02
C LEU A 404 -0.22 3.35 11.34
N ILE A 405 -0.98 2.24 11.48
CA ILE A 405 -1.65 1.89 12.73
C ILE A 405 -0.66 1.63 13.87
N ALA A 406 0.45 0.94 13.59
CA ALA A 406 1.46 0.62 14.60
C ALA A 406 2.16 1.88 15.10
N LEU A 407 2.53 2.79 14.20
CA LEU A 407 3.11 4.08 14.58
C LEU A 407 2.10 4.92 15.37
N ASP A 408 0.86 5.04 14.89
CA ASP A 408 -0.24 5.72 15.60
C ASP A 408 -0.38 5.23 17.05
N ARG A 409 -0.35 3.92 17.26
CA ARG A 409 -0.46 3.32 18.59
C ARG A 409 0.76 3.56 19.48
N ARG A 410 1.96 3.66 18.91
CA ARG A 410 3.18 3.95 19.67
C ARG A 410 3.31 5.43 20.03
N LEU A 411 2.77 6.31 19.19
CA LEU A 411 2.70 7.75 19.47
C LEU A 411 1.65 8.08 20.54
N LEU A 412 0.70 7.18 20.83
CA LEU A 412 -0.24 7.37 21.94
C LEU A 412 0.50 7.50 23.27
N GLY A 413 0.35 8.67 23.91
CA GLY A 413 1.02 8.98 25.16
C GLY A 413 2.37 9.69 25.00
N LEU A 414 2.82 9.93 23.76
CA LEU A 414 4.04 10.68 23.43
C LEU A 414 3.68 11.96 22.63
N PRO A 415 3.08 12.99 23.26
CA PRO A 415 2.59 14.19 22.56
C PRO A 415 3.68 15.02 21.88
N GLY A 416 4.91 15.04 22.40
CA GLY A 416 6.04 15.74 21.80
C GLY A 416 6.52 15.04 20.53
N LEU A 417 6.69 13.71 20.59
CA LEU A 417 7.06 12.90 19.44
C LEU A 417 5.96 12.87 18.37
N GLU A 418 4.70 12.83 18.80
CA GLU A 418 3.54 12.95 17.92
C GLU A 418 3.54 14.29 17.19
N ALA A 419 3.74 15.40 17.91
CA ALA A 419 3.82 16.73 17.31
C ALA A 419 5.00 16.84 16.33
N ALA A 420 6.20 16.36 16.70
CA ALA A 420 7.37 16.39 15.83
C ALA A 420 7.15 15.59 14.54
N TYR A 421 6.53 14.40 14.62
CA TYR A 421 6.19 13.60 13.45
C TYR A 421 5.10 14.27 12.59
N ARG A 422 4.06 14.81 13.22
CA ARG A 422 2.94 15.48 12.53
C ARG A 422 3.39 16.71 11.74
N HIS A 423 4.33 17.49 12.28
CA HIS A 423 4.87 18.68 11.62
C HIS A 423 6.02 18.37 10.64
N GLY A 424 6.45 17.10 10.55
CA GLY A 424 7.54 16.68 9.66
C GLY A 424 8.93 17.10 10.12
N GLU A 425 9.11 17.37 11.42
CA GLU A 425 10.42 17.68 12.02
C GLU A 425 11.30 16.43 12.12
N ILE A 426 10.66 15.27 12.30
CA ILE A 426 11.29 13.95 12.27
C ILE A 426 10.68 13.10 11.16
N SER A 427 11.51 12.30 10.50
CA SER A 427 11.05 11.35 9.48
C SER A 427 10.26 10.20 10.09
N TRP A 428 9.46 9.50 9.28
CA TRP A 428 8.73 8.30 9.72
C TRP A 428 9.66 7.24 10.32
N VAL A 429 10.83 7.01 9.72
CA VAL A 429 11.82 6.02 10.22
C VAL A 429 12.32 6.43 11.60
N LYS A 430 12.66 7.71 11.79
CA LYS A 430 13.11 8.25 13.08
C LYS A 430 12.00 8.16 14.13
N ALA A 431 10.78 8.56 13.78
CA ALA A 431 9.63 8.46 14.68
C ALA A 431 9.35 7.01 15.09
N ALA A 432 9.37 6.07 14.15
CA ALA A 432 9.12 4.66 14.43
C ALA A 432 10.20 4.01 15.31
N ALA A 433 11.46 4.42 15.13
CA ALA A 433 12.60 3.98 15.93
C ALA A 433 12.53 4.55 17.36
N VAL A 434 12.34 5.86 17.49
CA VAL A 434 12.24 6.53 18.81
C VAL A 434 11.02 6.04 19.58
N ALA A 435 9.85 5.95 18.93
CA ALA A 435 8.61 5.47 19.57
C ALA A 435 8.66 3.98 19.96
N SER A 436 9.68 3.23 19.54
CA SER A 436 9.87 1.82 19.96
C SER A 436 10.54 1.68 21.32
N VAL A 437 11.23 2.73 21.78
CA VAL A 437 12.01 2.76 23.02
C VAL A 437 11.58 3.86 23.99
N ALA A 438 10.93 4.91 23.48
CA ALA A 438 10.50 6.05 24.27
C ALA A 438 9.30 5.71 25.17
N ASP A 439 9.36 6.22 26.39
CA ASP A 439 8.27 6.28 27.37
C ASP A 439 7.97 7.74 27.75
N THR A 440 6.94 7.96 28.56
CA THR A 440 6.52 9.32 28.97
C THR A 440 7.56 10.09 29.77
N VAL A 441 8.56 9.40 30.34
CA VAL A 441 9.62 10.02 31.15
C VAL A 441 10.74 10.48 30.24
N SER A 442 11.24 9.59 29.39
CA SER A 442 12.29 9.83 28.39
C SER A 442 11.90 10.82 27.28
N GLU A 443 10.61 11.10 27.07
CA GLU A 443 10.18 12.15 26.14
C GLU A 443 10.39 13.57 26.69
N ARG A 444 10.37 13.73 28.02
CA ARG A 444 10.54 15.05 28.65
C ARG A 444 11.99 15.49 28.73
N ASP A 445 12.91 14.52 28.74
CA ASP A 445 14.36 14.72 28.72
C ASP A 445 14.85 14.94 27.29
#